data_AF-A0AAP1RCF8-F1
#
_entry.id   AF-A0AAP1RCF8-F1
#
_cell.length_a   1.000
_cell.length_b   1.000
_cell.length_c   1.000
_cell.angle_alpha   90.00
_cell.angle_beta   90.00
_cell.angle_gamma   90.00
#
_symmetry.space_group_name_H-M   'P 1'
#
loop_
_entity.id
_entity.type
_entity.pdbx_description
1 polymer ?
#
loop_
_entity_poly.entity_id
_entity_poly.type
_entity_poly.pdbx_seq_one_letter_code
_entity_poly.pdbx_strand_id
1 'polypeptide(L)'
;RGLANYYSLALDMKYKLSKLYFIWQISLFKTLANKRRSSVNKVAKSLRQNNGDLAITVQAKNGSRKIEVFKLKHVNRNRTTIVDTEPRTAHITTRTTEIMRRLGARICEYCAKTGRCEVHHVRKLKDLKKGRKAGYKPSLWQLMMIARRRKTMILCASCHDKLHSGKLPDLRQEKGRILLQPPVSSGDSAK
;
A
#
# COMPACT_ATOMS: atom_id res chain seq x y z
N ARG A 1 26.13 4.49 -3.34
CA ARG A 1 24.92 5.10 -3.94
C ARG A 1 23.85 5.31 -2.88
N GLY A 2 23.27 4.27 -2.27
CA GLY A 2 22.21 4.41 -1.24
C GLY A 2 22.57 5.34 -0.08
N LEU A 3 23.73 5.16 0.55
CA LEU A 3 24.18 6.01 1.66
C LEU A 3 24.32 7.50 1.29
N ALA A 4 24.79 7.79 0.07
CA ALA A 4 24.90 9.16 -0.40
C ALA A 4 23.52 9.78 -0.71
N ASN A 5 22.55 8.98 -1.17
CA ASN A 5 21.18 9.46 -1.34
C ASN A 5 20.49 9.69 0.01
N TYR A 6 20.73 8.84 1.00
CA TYR A 6 20.15 9.01 2.33
C TYR A 6 20.57 10.34 2.98
N TYR A 7 21.85 10.68 2.88
CA TYR A 7 22.38 11.95 3.40
C TYR A 7 22.27 13.12 2.42
N SER A 8 21.58 13.00 1.29
CA SER A 8 21.54 14.06 0.26
C SER A 8 20.88 15.35 0.74
N LEU A 9 20.03 15.26 1.76
CA LEU A 9 19.33 16.38 2.38
C LEU A 9 20.22 17.19 3.34
N ALA A 10 21.32 16.60 3.84
CA ALA A 10 22.22 17.30 4.74
C ALA A 10 23.00 18.40 3.99
N LEU A 11 23.10 19.58 4.61
CA LEU A 11 23.82 20.72 4.03
C LEU A 11 25.31 20.41 3.82
N ASP A 12 25.95 19.81 4.84
CA ASP A 12 27.38 19.48 4.85
C ASP A 12 27.71 18.09 4.29
N MET A 13 26.74 17.45 3.63
CA MET A 13 26.88 16.10 3.08
C MET A 13 28.19 15.93 2.30
N LYS A 14 28.51 16.86 1.39
CA LYS A 14 29.71 16.76 0.54
C LYS A 14 30.99 16.72 1.37
N TYR A 15 31.09 17.58 2.37
CA TYR A 15 32.26 17.66 3.25
C TYR A 15 32.39 16.39 4.09
N LYS A 16 31.30 15.97 4.75
CA LYS A 16 31.29 14.79 5.63
C LYS A 16 31.50 13.48 4.86
N LEU A 17 30.94 13.35 3.66
CA LEU A 17 31.11 12.16 2.82
C LEU A 17 32.40 12.14 2.00
N SER A 18 33.15 13.24 1.91
CA SER A 18 34.39 13.30 1.14
C SER A 18 35.41 12.24 1.59
N LYS A 19 35.65 12.14 2.91
CA LYS A 19 36.54 11.16 3.53
C LYS A 19 36.07 9.73 3.26
N LEU A 20 34.77 9.48 3.41
CA LEU A 20 34.19 8.15 3.13
C LEU A 20 34.32 7.77 1.66
N TYR A 21 34.06 8.72 0.76
CA TYR A 21 34.21 8.54 -0.67
C TYR A 21 35.65 8.20 -1.07
N PHE A 22 36.63 8.89 -0.47
CA PHE A 22 38.04 8.60 -0.68
C PHE A 22 38.43 7.18 -0.26
N ILE A 23 38.01 6.74 0.93
CA ILE A 23 38.24 5.38 1.44
C ILE A 23 37.59 4.34 0.51
N TRP A 24 36.35 4.58 0.09
CA TRP A 24 35.64 3.71 -0.85
C TRP A 24 36.37 3.61 -2.20
N GLN A 25 36.85 4.74 -2.74
CA GLN A 25 37.55 4.78 -4.01
C GLN A 25 38.89 4.03 -3.97
N ILE A 26 39.66 4.18 -2.89
CA ILE A 26 40.90 3.40 -2.68
C ILE A 26 40.58 1.91 -2.55
N SER A 27 39.55 1.55 -1.80
CA SER A 27 39.14 0.14 -1.60
C SER A 27 38.77 -0.53 -2.92
N LEU A 28 38.06 0.21 -3.80
CA LEU A 28 37.76 -0.23 -5.16
C LEU A 28 39.04 -0.47 -5.98
N PHE A 29 39.97 0.48 -5.97
CA PHE A 29 41.21 0.36 -6.74
C PHE A 29 42.09 -0.78 -6.24
N LYS A 30 42.23 -0.96 -4.91
CA LYS A 30 42.99 -2.08 -4.33
C LYS A 30 42.39 -3.43 -4.71
N THR A 31 41.06 -3.56 -4.64
CA THR A 31 40.35 -4.78 -5.05
C THR A 31 40.58 -5.10 -6.52
N LEU A 32 40.48 -4.10 -7.40
CA LEU A 32 40.71 -4.28 -8.84
C LEU A 32 42.18 -4.55 -9.16
N ALA A 33 43.12 -3.90 -8.47
CA ALA A 33 44.55 -4.11 -8.60
C ALA A 33 44.90 -5.57 -8.28
N ASN A 34 44.39 -6.10 -7.17
CA ASN A 34 44.57 -7.49 -6.79
C ASN A 34 43.96 -8.45 -7.84
N LYS A 35 42.71 -8.20 -8.26
CA LYS A 35 42.03 -9.02 -9.28
C LYS A 35 42.78 -9.05 -10.62
N ARG A 36 43.39 -7.93 -11.02
CA ARG A 36 44.13 -7.80 -12.29
C ARG A 36 45.63 -8.10 -12.14
N ARG A 37 46.10 -8.50 -10.95
CA ARG A 37 47.54 -8.67 -10.63
C ARG A 37 48.38 -7.48 -11.09
N SER A 38 47.96 -6.27 -10.74
CA SER A 38 48.56 -5.02 -11.20
C SER A 38 48.70 -4.02 -10.06
N SER A 39 49.42 -2.92 -10.27
CA SER A 39 49.50 -1.85 -9.27
C SER A 39 48.24 -0.96 -9.29
N VAL A 40 47.92 -0.38 -8.14
CA VAL A 40 46.80 0.56 -7.96
C VAL A 40 46.87 1.70 -8.98
N ASN A 41 48.07 2.25 -9.24
CA ASN A 41 48.28 3.33 -10.20
C ASN A 41 47.97 2.91 -11.64
N LYS A 42 48.37 1.70 -12.05
CA LYS A 42 48.03 1.15 -13.38
C LYS A 42 46.51 1.01 -13.53
N VAL A 43 45.84 0.51 -12.50
CA VAL A 43 44.36 0.40 -12.50
C VAL A 43 43.70 1.77 -12.57
N ALA A 44 44.09 2.72 -11.72
CA ALA A 44 43.50 4.05 -11.71
C ALA A 44 43.64 4.76 -13.07
N LYS A 45 44.79 4.62 -13.74
CA LYS A 45 45.00 5.11 -15.11
C LYS A 45 44.10 4.39 -16.12
N SER A 46 44.00 3.05 -16.05
CA SER A 46 43.17 2.26 -16.97
C SER A 46 41.68 2.54 -16.88
N LEU A 47 41.20 3.05 -15.74
CA LEU A 47 39.79 3.36 -15.51
C LEU A 47 39.41 4.78 -15.93
N ARG A 48 40.40 5.68 -16.10
CA ARG A 48 40.15 7.07 -16.51
C ARG A 48 39.67 7.12 -17.95
N GLN A 49 38.60 7.87 -18.15
CA GLN A 49 38.09 8.26 -19.45
C GLN A 49 38.54 9.68 -19.82
N ASN A 50 38.37 10.05 -21.09
CA ASN A 50 38.73 11.38 -21.62
C ASN A 50 37.97 12.53 -20.93
N ASN A 51 36.78 12.27 -20.40
CA ASN A 51 35.96 13.25 -19.66
C ASN A 51 36.32 13.36 -18.16
N GLY A 52 37.37 12.69 -17.69
CA GLY A 52 37.77 12.66 -16.29
C GLY A 52 36.91 11.75 -15.38
N ASP A 53 35.92 11.04 -15.95
CA ASP A 53 35.14 10.03 -15.24
C ASP A 53 35.83 8.67 -15.24
N LEU A 54 35.50 7.86 -14.24
CA LEU A 54 36.06 6.52 -14.07
C LEU A 54 35.01 5.51 -14.53
N ALA A 55 35.37 4.59 -15.42
CA ALA A 55 34.51 3.45 -15.74
C ALA A 55 35.29 2.14 -15.84
N ILE A 56 34.56 1.07 -15.55
CA ILE A 56 35.03 -0.29 -15.66
C ILE A 56 34.34 -0.92 -16.88
N THR A 57 35.11 -1.26 -17.90
CA THR A 57 34.64 -2.12 -18.99
C THR A 57 34.72 -3.57 -18.53
N VAL A 58 33.60 -4.27 -18.56
CA VAL A 58 33.50 -5.70 -18.23
C VAL A 58 33.06 -6.42 -19.50
N GLN A 59 33.81 -7.46 -19.89
CA GLN A 59 33.39 -8.34 -20.97
C GLN A 59 32.30 -9.28 -20.44
N ALA A 60 31.13 -9.28 -21.10
CA ALA A 60 30.06 -10.23 -20.84
C ALA A 60 29.88 -11.15 -22.06
N LYS A 61 29.17 -12.28 -21.88
CA LYS A 61 28.92 -13.26 -22.96
C LYS A 61 28.26 -12.65 -24.20
N ASN A 62 27.50 -11.57 -24.04
CA ASN A 62 26.73 -10.92 -25.10
C ASN A 62 27.30 -9.53 -25.48
N GLY A 63 28.59 -9.28 -25.19
CA GLY A 63 29.27 -8.03 -25.53
C GLY A 63 29.91 -7.33 -24.33
N SER A 64 30.66 -6.26 -24.61
CA SER A 64 31.31 -5.46 -23.58
C SER A 64 30.30 -4.50 -22.93
N ARG A 65 30.25 -4.47 -21.59
CA ARG A 65 29.44 -3.51 -20.82
C ARG A 65 30.34 -2.51 -20.13
N LYS A 66 30.05 -1.21 -20.28
CA LYS A 66 30.75 -0.13 -19.61
C LYS A 66 29.98 0.27 -18.35
N ILE A 67 30.62 0.15 -17.19
CA ILE A 67 30.02 0.48 -15.89
C ILE A 67 30.70 1.72 -15.34
N GLU A 68 29.94 2.80 -15.18
CA GLU A 68 30.44 4.03 -14.57
C GLU A 68 30.62 3.89 -13.06
N VAL A 69 31.80 4.27 -12.59
CA VAL A 69 32.13 4.32 -11.17
C VAL A 69 31.36 5.49 -10.56
N PHE A 70 30.70 5.22 -9.43
CA PHE A 70 29.93 6.23 -8.71
C PHE A 70 30.80 7.42 -8.29
N LYS A 71 30.29 8.64 -8.45
CA LYS A 71 30.86 9.88 -7.91
C LYS A 71 29.81 10.58 -7.06
N LEU A 72 30.23 11.35 -6.04
CA LEU A 72 29.30 12.16 -5.24
C LEU A 72 28.48 13.14 -6.09
N LYS A 73 29.03 13.63 -7.21
CA LYS A 73 28.34 14.51 -8.15
C LYS A 73 27.11 13.85 -8.82
N HIS A 74 27.03 12.51 -8.82
CA HIS A 74 25.90 11.77 -9.41
C HIS A 74 24.67 11.75 -8.49
N VAL A 75 24.78 12.22 -7.24
CA VAL A 75 23.63 12.32 -6.33
C VAL A 75 22.82 13.54 -6.72
N ASN A 76 21.58 13.33 -7.13
CA ASN A 76 20.67 14.42 -7.40
C ASN A 76 20.27 15.10 -6.08
N ARG A 77 20.62 16.37 -5.93
CA ARG A 77 20.28 17.22 -4.78
C ARG A 77 19.05 18.07 -5.10
N ASN A 78 17.96 17.43 -5.52
CA ASN A 78 16.65 18.08 -5.61
C ASN A 78 16.25 18.54 -4.20
N ARG A 79 16.73 19.72 -3.81
CA ARG A 79 16.35 20.39 -2.58
C ARG A 79 14.95 20.93 -2.83
N THR A 80 13.94 20.15 -2.50
CA THR A 80 12.58 20.67 -2.42
C THR A 80 12.62 21.81 -1.42
N THR A 81 12.33 23.03 -1.86
CA THR A 81 12.23 24.23 -1.01
C THR A 81 11.02 24.18 -0.10
N ILE A 82 10.07 23.30 -0.44
CA ILE A 82 8.84 23.07 0.28
C ILE A 82 9.11 21.96 1.31
N VAL A 83 9.53 22.39 2.50
CA VAL A 83 9.61 21.55 3.70
C VAL A 83 8.33 21.83 4.51
N ASP A 84 7.68 20.80 5.01
CA ASP A 84 6.48 20.90 5.87
C ASP A 84 5.27 21.63 5.24
N THR A 85 4.87 21.23 4.02
CA THR A 85 3.51 21.59 3.57
C THR A 85 2.49 20.92 4.47
N GLU A 86 1.67 21.72 5.16
CA GLU A 86 0.50 21.22 5.86
C GLU A 86 -0.33 20.37 4.89
N PRO A 87 -0.53 19.06 5.17
CA PRO A 87 -1.31 18.22 4.30
C PRO A 87 -2.75 18.73 4.27
N ARG A 88 -3.38 18.74 3.09
CA ARG A 88 -4.80 19.09 2.96
C ARG A 88 -5.68 18.01 3.58
N THR A 89 -5.88 18.07 4.90
CA THR A 89 -6.65 17.10 5.69
C THR A 89 -8.16 17.23 5.51
N ALA A 90 -8.64 18.32 4.91
CA ALA A 90 -10.07 18.57 4.70
C ALA A 90 -10.79 17.37 4.06
N HIS A 91 -10.22 16.71 3.04
CA HIS A 91 -10.87 15.56 2.40
C HIS A 91 -10.99 14.33 3.34
N ILE A 92 -10.17 14.24 4.38
CA ILE A 92 -10.23 13.17 5.39
C ILE A 92 -11.27 13.52 6.47
N THR A 93 -11.32 14.79 6.89
CA THR A 93 -12.16 15.24 8.01
C THR A 93 -13.59 15.59 7.61
N THR A 94 -13.81 16.16 6.42
CA THR A 94 -15.15 16.60 5.97
C THR A 94 -15.93 15.52 5.23
N ARG A 95 -15.28 14.42 4.83
CA ARG A 95 -15.92 13.37 4.05
C ARG A 95 -16.66 12.40 4.96
N THR A 96 -17.98 12.33 4.83
CA THR A 96 -18.76 11.24 5.44
C THR A 96 -18.34 9.91 4.81
N THR A 97 -17.88 8.98 5.66
CA THR A 97 -17.54 7.63 5.21
C THR A 97 -18.81 6.86 4.79
N GLU A 98 -18.67 5.87 3.90
CA GLU A 98 -19.79 5.04 3.45
C GLU A 98 -20.57 4.44 4.64
N ILE A 99 -19.85 4.03 5.69
CA ILE A 99 -20.45 3.44 6.88
C ILE A 99 -21.26 4.44 7.70
N MET A 100 -20.78 5.68 7.84
CA MET A 100 -21.52 6.75 8.51
C MET A 100 -22.79 7.10 7.75
N ARG A 101 -22.73 7.17 6.41
CA ARG A 101 -23.92 7.42 5.56
C ARG A 101 -24.97 6.34 5.72
N ARG A 102 -24.56 5.07 5.69
CA ARG A 102 -25.49 3.93 5.84
C ARG A 102 -26.07 3.86 7.26
N LEU A 103 -25.27 4.15 8.29
CA LEU A 103 -25.74 4.20 9.69
C LEU A 103 -26.71 5.36 9.91
N GLY A 104 -26.41 6.52 9.32
CA GLY A 104 -27.26 7.71 9.35
C GLY A 104 -28.62 7.51 8.67
N ALA A 105 -28.73 6.60 7.70
CA ALA A 105 -30.01 6.23 7.09
C ALA A 105 -30.98 5.55 8.06
N ARG A 106 -30.49 5.06 9.23
CA ARG A 106 -31.30 4.41 10.27
C ARG A 106 -32.14 3.22 9.77
N ILE A 107 -31.74 2.58 8.68
CA ILE A 107 -32.44 1.44 8.09
C ILE A 107 -31.62 0.16 8.31
N CYS A 108 -32.26 -0.86 8.89
CA CYS A 108 -31.66 -2.18 9.05
C CYS A 108 -31.46 -2.84 7.68
N GLU A 109 -30.22 -3.22 7.33
CA GLU A 109 -29.90 -3.85 6.06
C GLU A 109 -30.41 -5.28 5.94
N TYR A 110 -30.85 -5.88 7.04
CA TYR A 110 -31.36 -7.24 7.11
C TYR A 110 -32.89 -7.30 7.00
N CYS A 111 -33.60 -6.60 7.88
CA CYS A 111 -35.07 -6.64 7.95
C CYS A 111 -35.76 -5.37 7.41
N ALA A 112 -35.01 -4.41 6.87
CA ALA A 112 -35.50 -3.13 6.31
C ALA A 112 -36.27 -2.22 7.28
N LYS A 113 -36.31 -2.53 8.59
CA LYS A 113 -36.94 -1.66 9.59
C LYS A 113 -36.12 -0.39 9.82
N THR A 114 -36.81 0.74 9.89
CA THR A 114 -36.23 2.04 10.28
C THR A 114 -36.20 2.17 11.80
N GLY A 115 -35.08 2.60 12.37
CA GLY A 115 -34.91 2.81 13.80
C GLY A 115 -33.46 2.94 14.24
N ARG A 116 -33.21 2.83 15.55
CA ARG A 116 -31.84 2.80 16.08
C ARG A 116 -31.11 1.56 15.56
N CYS A 117 -30.03 1.79 14.82
CA CYS A 117 -29.21 0.74 14.23
C CYS A 117 -27.77 0.79 14.77
N GLU A 118 -27.12 -0.36 14.70
CA GLU A 118 -25.77 -0.63 15.16
C GLU A 118 -24.97 -1.27 14.04
N VAL A 119 -23.65 -1.06 14.07
CA VAL A 119 -22.73 -1.62 13.08
C VAL A 119 -22.26 -2.99 13.56
N HIS A 120 -22.69 -4.04 12.88
CA HIS A 120 -22.09 -5.36 13.02
C HIS A 120 -20.83 -5.47 12.16
N HIS A 121 -19.68 -5.79 12.77
CA HIS A 121 -18.39 -5.94 12.09
C HIS A 121 -17.84 -7.37 12.21
N VAL A 122 -17.44 -7.96 11.09
CA VAL A 122 -16.75 -9.25 11.04
C VAL A 122 -15.25 -9.11 10.83
N ARG A 123 -14.45 -9.94 11.50
CA ARG A 123 -12.98 -9.91 11.43
C ARG A 123 -12.45 -10.06 10.00
N LYS A 124 -12.83 -11.14 9.31
CA LYS A 124 -12.39 -11.43 7.93
C LYS A 124 -13.54 -12.04 7.11
N LEU A 125 -13.74 -11.53 5.89
CA LEU A 125 -14.71 -12.09 4.93
C LEU A 125 -14.43 -13.55 4.55
N LYS A 126 -13.15 -13.96 4.58
CA LYS A 126 -12.77 -15.34 4.29
C LYS A 126 -13.24 -16.31 5.37
N ASP A 127 -13.46 -15.85 6.60
CA ASP A 127 -13.91 -16.71 7.70
C ASP A 127 -15.38 -17.10 7.49
N LEU A 128 -16.18 -16.18 6.92
CA LEU A 128 -17.55 -16.47 6.44
C LEU A 128 -17.57 -17.48 5.27
N LYS A 129 -16.51 -17.53 4.45
CA LYS A 129 -16.36 -18.50 3.36
C LYS A 129 -15.77 -19.84 3.82
N LYS A 130 -14.91 -19.84 4.84
CA LYS A 130 -14.19 -21.02 5.35
C LYS A 130 -15.01 -21.80 6.39
N GLY A 131 -16.00 -21.19 7.04
CA GLY A 131 -17.01 -21.89 7.84
C GLY A 131 -17.86 -22.90 7.05
N ARG A 132 -17.70 -22.93 5.71
CA ARG A 132 -18.26 -23.95 4.82
C ARG A 132 -17.53 -25.29 4.95
N LYS A 133 -17.71 -25.98 6.09
CA LYS A 133 -17.49 -27.43 6.16
C LYS A 133 -18.48 -28.13 5.22
N ALA A 134 -18.15 -29.33 4.73
CA ALA A 134 -19.08 -30.12 3.91
C ALA A 134 -20.42 -30.28 4.65
N GLY A 135 -21.51 -29.77 4.08
CA GLY A 135 -22.85 -29.77 4.69
C GLY A 135 -23.32 -28.47 5.37
N TYR A 136 -22.47 -27.43 5.48
CA TYR A 136 -22.88 -26.15 6.10
C TYR A 136 -23.70 -25.26 5.15
N LYS A 137 -24.96 -24.97 5.53
CA LYS A 137 -25.81 -23.99 4.85
C LYS A 137 -25.51 -22.58 5.37
N PRO A 138 -25.00 -21.65 4.54
CA PRO A 138 -24.71 -20.29 4.99
C PRO A 138 -25.99 -19.53 5.33
N SER A 139 -25.98 -18.87 6.49
CA SER A 139 -27.05 -17.97 6.91
C SER A 139 -27.17 -16.80 5.92
N LEU A 140 -28.38 -16.25 5.78
CA LEU A 140 -28.65 -15.17 4.82
C LEU A 140 -27.73 -13.96 5.01
N TRP A 141 -27.46 -13.55 6.26
CA TRP A 141 -26.58 -12.42 6.55
C TRP A 141 -25.14 -12.66 6.07
N GLN A 142 -24.64 -13.90 6.12
CA GLN A 142 -23.30 -14.26 5.63
C GLN A 142 -23.24 -14.15 4.10
N LEU A 143 -24.28 -14.61 3.42
CA LEU A 143 -24.40 -14.48 1.96
C LEU A 143 -24.45 -13.01 1.55
N MET A 144 -25.22 -12.17 2.26
CA MET A 144 -25.30 -10.73 1.99
C MET A 144 -23.93 -10.05 2.16
N MET A 145 -23.18 -10.36 3.23
CA MET A 145 -21.82 -9.83 3.44
C MET A 145 -20.84 -10.29 2.36
N ILE A 146 -20.91 -11.56 1.96
CA ILE A 146 -20.03 -12.14 0.91
C ILE A 146 -20.34 -11.52 -0.45
N ALA A 147 -21.62 -11.42 -0.83
CA ALA A 147 -22.06 -10.85 -2.10
C ALA A 147 -21.69 -9.37 -2.21
N ARG A 148 -21.91 -8.60 -1.13
CA ARG A 148 -21.54 -7.18 -1.06
C ARG A 148 -20.03 -6.95 -0.89
N ARG A 149 -19.26 -8.00 -0.56
CA ARG A 149 -17.83 -7.93 -0.21
C ARG A 149 -17.52 -6.91 0.90
N ARG A 150 -18.40 -6.81 1.90
CA ARG A 150 -18.32 -5.84 3.00
C ARG A 150 -18.21 -6.52 4.36
N LYS A 151 -17.28 -6.06 5.20
CA LYS A 151 -17.10 -6.54 6.58
C LYS A 151 -18.11 -5.96 7.57
N THR A 152 -18.90 -4.97 7.15
CA THR A 152 -19.83 -4.24 8.01
C THR A 152 -21.25 -4.32 7.48
N MET A 153 -22.19 -4.58 8.38
CA MET A 153 -23.63 -4.60 8.12
C MET A 153 -24.33 -3.79 9.20
N ILE A 154 -25.33 -3.01 8.82
CA ILE A 154 -26.10 -2.19 9.76
C ILE A 154 -27.36 -2.94 10.14
N LEU A 155 -27.55 -3.15 11.44
CA LEU A 155 -28.62 -3.95 12.00
C LEU A 155 -29.37 -3.15 13.05
N CYS A 156 -30.68 -3.32 13.17
CA CYS A 156 -31.39 -2.87 14.36
C CYS A 156 -31.00 -3.73 15.58
N ALA A 157 -31.17 -3.21 16.79
CA ALA A 157 -30.82 -3.91 18.04
C ALA A 157 -31.34 -5.36 18.07
N SER A 158 -32.63 -5.57 17.75
CA SER A 158 -33.23 -6.92 17.73
C SER A 158 -32.57 -7.90 16.76
N CYS A 159 -32.09 -7.44 15.60
CA CYS A 159 -31.37 -8.30 14.66
C CYS A 159 -29.91 -8.49 15.08
N HIS A 160 -29.29 -7.49 15.71
CA HIS A 160 -27.94 -7.57 16.21
C HIS A 160 -27.83 -8.60 17.35
N ASP A 161 -28.75 -8.58 18.30
CA ASP A 161 -28.82 -9.54 19.42
C ASP A 161 -29.09 -10.97 18.92
N LYS A 162 -30.02 -11.14 17.98
CA LYS A 162 -30.30 -12.43 17.35
C LYS A 162 -29.10 -12.97 16.57
N LEU A 163 -28.30 -12.09 15.98
CA LEU A 163 -27.08 -12.48 15.27
C LEU A 163 -26.00 -12.95 16.25
N HIS A 164 -25.76 -12.23 17.35
CA HIS A 164 -24.80 -12.63 18.39
C HIS A 164 -25.20 -13.94 19.09
N SER A 165 -26.50 -14.15 19.31
CA SER A 165 -27.03 -15.40 19.88
C SER A 165 -27.11 -16.56 18.87
N GLY A 166 -26.77 -16.34 17.59
CA GLY A 166 -26.83 -17.37 16.55
C GLY A 166 -28.26 -17.78 16.14
N LYS A 167 -29.29 -17.07 16.61
CA LYS A 167 -30.72 -17.35 16.39
C LYS A 167 -31.36 -16.43 15.34
N LEU A 168 -30.56 -15.83 14.45
CA LEU A 168 -31.09 -14.94 13.41
C LEU A 168 -31.89 -15.76 12.38
N PRO A 169 -33.21 -15.51 12.22
CA PRO A 169 -34.07 -16.31 11.36
C PRO A 169 -33.72 -16.07 9.90
N ASP A 170 -33.73 -17.11 9.06
CA ASP A 170 -33.50 -16.97 7.63
C ASP A 170 -34.75 -16.42 6.93
N LEU A 171 -34.75 -15.12 6.60
CA LEU A 171 -35.89 -14.47 5.93
C LEU A 171 -36.26 -15.09 4.57
N ARG A 172 -35.44 -15.98 3.99
CA ARG A 172 -35.81 -16.78 2.81
C ARG A 172 -36.92 -17.79 3.10
N GLN A 173 -37.03 -18.26 4.34
CA GLN A 173 -37.94 -19.34 4.72
C GLN A 173 -39.30 -18.85 5.24
N GLU A 174 -39.42 -17.58 5.65
CA GLU A 174 -40.63 -17.07 6.30
C GLU A 174 -41.79 -16.75 5.33
N LYS A 175 -41.55 -16.48 4.03
CA LYS A 175 -42.61 -16.01 3.11
C LYS A 175 -42.51 -16.39 1.63
N GLY A 176 -41.83 -17.48 1.25
CA GLY A 176 -41.90 -18.02 -0.13
C GLY A 176 -41.64 -17.04 -1.30
N ARG A 177 -41.06 -15.86 -1.04
CA ARG A 177 -40.92 -14.76 -2.01
C ARG A 177 -39.50 -14.22 -1.88
N ILE A 178 -38.70 -14.46 -2.91
CA ILE A 178 -37.32 -13.98 -3.02
C ILE A 178 -37.38 -12.47 -3.30
N LEU A 179 -37.23 -11.62 -2.29
CA LEU A 179 -36.93 -10.20 -2.51
C LEU A 179 -35.42 -10.04 -2.74
N LEU A 180 -34.98 -10.40 -3.95
CA LEU A 180 -33.72 -9.94 -4.51
C LEU A 180 -33.97 -8.66 -5.29
N GLN A 181 -34.23 -7.54 -4.60
CA GLN A 181 -33.85 -6.24 -5.14
C GLN A 181 -33.31 -5.39 -4.00
N PRO A 182 -32.05 -4.90 -4.07
CA PRO A 182 -31.68 -3.74 -3.27
C PRO A 182 -32.64 -2.59 -3.64
N PRO A 183 -32.99 -1.68 -2.70
CA PRO A 183 -33.81 -0.53 -3.05
C PRO A 183 -33.11 0.21 -4.19
N VAL A 184 -33.75 0.18 -5.36
CA VAL A 184 -33.49 1.13 -6.44
C VAL A 184 -33.68 2.50 -5.82
N SER A 185 -32.61 3.29 -5.78
CA SER A 185 -32.74 4.72 -5.58
C SER A 185 -33.59 5.24 -6.72
N SER A 186 -34.86 5.54 -6.44
CA SER A 186 -35.68 6.37 -7.29
C SER A 186 -34.88 7.62 -7.61
N GLY A 187 -34.59 7.81 -8.89
CA GLY A 187 -34.12 9.09 -9.38
C GLY A 187 -35.25 10.08 -9.20
N ASP A 188 -35.11 10.98 -8.22
CA ASP A 188 -35.85 12.22 -8.21
C ASP A 188 -35.02 13.26 -8.96
N SER A 189 -35.35 13.39 -10.24
CA SER A 189 -35.20 14.66 -10.95
C SER A 189 -36.12 15.68 -10.30
N ALA A 190 -35.58 16.71 -9.65
CA ALA A 190 -36.26 17.99 -9.48
C ALA A 190 -35.28 19.08 -9.03
N LYS A 191 -34.96 19.97 -9.99
CA LYS A 191 -34.60 21.40 -9.87
C LYS A 191 -33.37 21.79 -9.04
#